data_AF-A0A524FX99-F1
#
_entry.id   AF-A0A524FX99-F1
#
_cell.length_a   1.000
_cell.length_b   1.000
_cell.length_c   1.000
_cell.angle_alpha   90.00
_cell.angle_beta   90.00
_cell.angle_gamma   90.00
#
_symmetry.space_group_name_H-M   'P 1'
#
loop_
_entity.id
_entity.type
_entity.pdbx_description
1 polymer ?
#
loop_
_entity_poly.entity_id
_entity_poly.type
_entity_poly.pdbx_seq_one_letter_code
_entity_poly.pdbx_strand_id
1 'polypeptide(L)'
;MKKQVCMVIICLALLVSSIGIVQIPTQSGLIRESTQSILSIALPLERVYGQDLSQEIWSDITETSFENYVRIVTENGSRWIADPDHYSEQNAEAREYFAEELSRISNGRIEVEIIGQYQSVVGKLPGYFAVDAPALMIGGHIDSVREAPGANDDGTGIAAALEIARVMSQYQWPLDIYFGAWNAEEIGLRGSREVADEFRTRDIELLVYYNVDMLLVPDPDDRTVLMVYPEDFYQTGQYWADLTVQMSKNYGNDIIEPVISTEFGAWTRSDHISFIQNGFSSSLFAAESGGNNDVWYHQSTDIWNNPAYDYAVATEAIKSIGAAFAFTQARAYQMPTTHDISFNLQPDQERSFHMTITKETIINVTSRWWSGGATYRILNPQGTLIEEVVFDNSSPWESSLVLNPFVSGQGIYELNVYNHRGTTTGIELSVSYESDVDSSGTYDSHEFWFDVSLFSSDQDSDTLPDAYEMILGTNWNSADSDLDLLPDNWEIEYGLDPLNPSDAIDDQDGDSLTSLEEFEYGSHPFLVDSDNDKIPDRWEIDNGLNPSFDDASEDPDNDQVSNLDEYLAGTDPNVPNAVPLEVIIPSAILSGSIIALVVVSLFVFRKR
;
A
#
# COMPACT_ATOMS: atom_id res chain seq x y z
N MET A 1 14.55 -53.48 -24.51
CA MET A 1 15.01 -54.33 -25.64
C MET A 1 14.63 -53.66 -26.97
N LYS A 2 15.63 -53.22 -27.75
CA LYS A 2 15.61 -52.74 -29.17
C LYS A 2 14.73 -51.51 -29.50
N LYS A 3 15.34 -50.32 -29.62
CA LYS A 3 15.95 -49.68 -30.84
C LYS A 3 14.89 -49.02 -31.75
N GLN A 4 14.79 -47.68 -31.72
CA GLN A 4 15.47 -46.71 -32.61
C GLN A 4 14.91 -46.69 -34.05
N VAL A 5 14.46 -45.52 -34.54
CA VAL A 5 15.16 -44.65 -35.51
C VAL A 5 14.20 -43.59 -36.11
N CYS A 6 14.66 -42.33 -36.06
CA CYS A 6 14.17 -41.12 -36.72
C CYS A 6 14.17 -41.17 -38.26
N MET A 7 13.33 -40.37 -38.93
CA MET A 7 13.81 -39.21 -39.73
C MET A 7 12.67 -38.46 -40.46
N VAL A 8 12.64 -37.17 -40.13
CA VAL A 8 12.22 -35.95 -40.84
C VAL A 8 12.45 -35.99 -42.37
N ILE A 9 11.64 -35.25 -43.17
CA ILE A 9 12.06 -34.20 -44.16
C ILE A 9 11.04 -33.91 -45.31
N ILE A 10 10.51 -32.67 -45.29
CA ILE A 10 10.47 -31.62 -46.37
C ILE A 10 9.30 -31.50 -47.38
N CYS A 11 8.69 -30.29 -47.29
CA CYS A 11 8.30 -29.27 -48.28
C CYS A 11 7.21 -29.46 -49.36
N LEU A 12 6.20 -28.58 -49.24
CA LEU A 12 5.95 -27.37 -50.09
C LEU A 12 5.50 -27.60 -51.55
N ALA A 13 4.26 -27.20 -51.88
CA ALA A 13 3.93 -26.21 -52.92
C ALA A 13 2.41 -26.08 -53.19
N LEU A 14 1.91 -24.87 -52.90
CA LEU A 14 0.96 -24.03 -53.65
C LEU A 14 0.09 -24.64 -54.76
N LEU A 15 -1.21 -24.32 -54.73
CA LEU A 15 -1.96 -23.90 -55.93
C LEU A 15 -3.09 -22.91 -55.57
N VAL A 16 -3.02 -21.76 -56.25
CA VAL A 16 -3.94 -20.62 -56.21
C VAL A 16 -5.04 -20.84 -57.24
N SER A 17 -6.28 -20.43 -56.93
CA SER A 17 -7.18 -19.91 -57.96
C SER A 17 -8.15 -18.87 -57.37
N SER A 18 -8.04 -17.68 -57.92
CA SER A 18 -8.70 -16.41 -57.68
C SER A 18 -10.10 -16.32 -58.33
N ILE A 19 -10.89 -15.31 -57.90
CA ILE A 19 -11.74 -14.35 -58.66
C ILE A 19 -12.59 -13.61 -57.60
N GLY A 20 -12.74 -12.29 -57.55
CA GLY A 20 -12.40 -11.24 -58.51
C GLY A 20 -12.34 -9.86 -57.86
N ILE A 21 -11.70 -8.95 -58.59
CA ILE A 21 -11.33 -7.58 -58.26
C ILE A 21 -12.39 -6.61 -58.80
N VAL A 22 -12.70 -5.55 -58.06
CA VAL A 22 -13.09 -4.25 -58.63
C VAL A 22 -12.12 -3.19 -58.09
N GLN A 23 -11.62 -2.34 -59.00
CA GLN A 23 -10.46 -1.47 -58.85
C GLN A 23 -10.71 -0.12 -58.14
N ILE A 24 -9.63 0.33 -57.51
CA ILE A 24 -9.27 1.61 -56.85
C ILE A 24 -9.06 2.74 -57.90
N PRO A 25 -9.01 4.04 -57.53
CA PRO A 25 -7.72 4.71 -57.16
C PRO A 25 -7.88 5.85 -56.09
N THR A 26 -6.92 6.34 -55.29
CA THR A 26 -5.47 6.13 -55.05
C THR A 26 -4.97 7.04 -53.90
N GLN A 27 -3.92 6.58 -53.19
CA GLN A 27 -2.86 7.31 -52.44
C GLN A 27 -3.27 8.00 -51.12
N SER A 28 -2.57 7.86 -49.98
CA SER A 28 -1.17 7.49 -49.64
C SER A 28 -1.18 6.97 -48.19
N GLY A 29 -0.62 5.81 -47.84
CA GLY A 29 0.81 5.62 -47.60
C GLY A 29 1.14 5.71 -46.10
N LEU A 30 1.20 4.57 -45.41
CA LEU A 30 2.25 4.15 -44.45
C LEU A 30 1.78 2.92 -43.66
N ILE A 31 2.67 1.94 -43.59
CA ILE A 31 2.50 0.62 -43.01
C ILE A 31 2.46 0.76 -41.48
N ARG A 32 1.42 0.23 -40.83
CA ARG A 32 1.40 0.02 -39.37
C ARG A 32 2.40 -1.09 -39.05
N GLU A 33 3.48 -0.74 -38.36
CA GLU A 33 4.24 -1.71 -37.58
C GLU A 33 3.35 -2.19 -36.44
N SER A 34 3.12 -3.50 -36.40
CA SER A 34 2.55 -4.20 -35.27
C SER A 34 3.55 -4.14 -34.11
N THR A 35 3.33 -3.27 -33.14
CA THR A 35 3.95 -3.40 -31.82
C THR A 35 3.48 -4.72 -31.23
N GLN A 36 4.39 -5.69 -31.13
CA GLN A 36 4.22 -6.83 -30.24
C GLN A 36 3.91 -6.26 -28.86
N SER A 37 2.80 -6.73 -28.28
CA SER A 37 2.49 -6.47 -26.88
C SER A 37 3.65 -6.97 -26.05
N ILE A 38 4.42 -6.04 -25.48
CA ILE A 38 5.12 -6.33 -24.25
C ILE A 38 3.97 -6.56 -23.27
N LEU A 39 3.75 -7.82 -22.89
CA LEU A 39 3.03 -8.14 -21.67
C LEU A 39 3.81 -7.40 -20.59
N SER A 40 3.34 -6.21 -20.21
CA SER A 40 3.75 -5.60 -18.97
C SER A 40 3.26 -6.57 -17.90
N ILE A 41 4.18 -7.35 -17.36
CA ILE A 41 3.97 -7.97 -16.06
C ILE A 41 3.65 -6.79 -15.15
N ALA A 42 2.38 -6.65 -14.77
CA ALA A 42 2.02 -5.67 -13.75
C ALA A 42 2.83 -6.08 -12.52
N LEU A 43 3.72 -5.19 -12.07
CA LEU A 43 4.37 -5.40 -10.79
C LEU A 43 3.26 -5.54 -9.73
N PRO A 44 3.45 -6.40 -8.71
CA PRO A 44 2.50 -6.46 -7.60
C PRO A 44 2.33 -5.06 -7.01
N LEU A 45 1.08 -4.70 -6.70
CA LEU A 45 0.76 -3.40 -6.14
C LEU A 45 1.36 -3.29 -4.75
N GLU A 46 1.96 -2.14 -4.44
CA GLU A 46 2.56 -1.89 -3.13
C GLU A 46 1.46 -1.92 -2.06
N ARG A 47 1.66 -2.75 -1.03
CA ARG A 47 0.81 -2.83 0.15
C ARG A 47 1.27 -1.83 1.19
N VAL A 48 0.35 -0.97 1.60
CA VAL A 48 0.61 0.07 2.59
C VAL A 48 0.34 -0.47 3.99
N TYR A 49 1.37 -0.47 4.84
CA TYR A 49 1.28 -0.83 6.24
C TYR A 49 2.40 -0.15 7.02
N GLY A 50 2.09 0.74 7.96
CA GLY A 50 3.14 1.43 8.74
C GLY A 50 3.99 2.43 7.95
N GLN A 51 3.60 2.71 6.69
CA GLN A 51 4.36 3.55 5.76
C GLN A 51 3.54 4.78 5.40
N ASP A 52 4.09 5.95 5.68
CA ASP A 52 3.47 7.22 5.33
C ASP A 52 3.74 7.60 3.87
N LEU A 53 2.71 7.46 3.04
CA LEU A 53 2.71 7.84 1.63
C LEU A 53 2.05 9.19 1.36
N SER A 54 1.77 9.99 2.38
CA SER A 54 1.01 11.24 2.23
C SER A 54 1.68 12.24 1.28
N GLN A 55 3.01 12.30 1.24
CA GLN A 55 3.74 13.17 0.31
C GLN A 55 3.71 12.66 -1.14
N GLU A 56 3.77 11.34 -1.33
CA GLU A 56 3.66 10.66 -2.62
C GLU A 56 2.28 10.90 -3.22
N ILE A 57 1.22 10.62 -2.45
CA ILE A 57 -0.17 10.83 -2.86
C ILE A 57 -0.44 12.31 -3.15
N TRP A 58 0.07 13.22 -2.31
CA TRP A 58 0.02 14.67 -2.59
C TRP A 58 0.64 15.02 -3.95
N SER A 59 1.77 14.42 -4.28
CA SER A 59 2.53 14.72 -5.49
C SER A 59 1.87 14.14 -6.75
N ASP A 60 1.25 12.96 -6.63
CA ASP A 60 0.64 12.22 -7.73
C ASP A 60 -0.72 12.76 -8.15
N ILE A 61 -1.42 13.49 -7.28
CA ILE A 61 -2.62 14.26 -7.65
C ILE A 61 -2.19 15.48 -8.48
N THR A 62 -2.79 15.67 -9.66
CA THR A 62 -2.37 16.76 -10.57
C THR A 62 -3.53 17.66 -11.01
N GLU A 63 -3.22 18.94 -11.21
CA GLU A 63 -4.17 19.93 -11.73
C GLU A 63 -4.67 19.54 -13.11
N THR A 64 -3.81 18.96 -13.96
CA THR A 64 -4.16 18.57 -15.32
C THR A 64 -5.18 17.45 -15.37
N SER A 65 -5.03 16.40 -14.55
CA SER A 65 -6.02 15.31 -14.50
C SER A 65 -7.32 15.80 -13.87
N PHE A 66 -7.25 16.58 -12.78
CA PHE A 66 -8.41 17.17 -12.14
C PHE A 66 -9.23 18.07 -13.08
N GLU A 67 -8.59 19.06 -13.73
CA GLU A 67 -9.25 19.93 -14.73
C GLU A 67 -9.86 19.11 -15.87
N ASN A 68 -9.16 18.08 -16.33
CA ASN A 68 -9.67 17.21 -17.40
C ASN A 68 -10.92 16.44 -16.96
N TYR A 69 -11.02 15.98 -15.71
CA TYR A 69 -12.22 15.36 -15.18
C TYR A 69 -13.39 16.35 -15.09
N VAL A 70 -13.15 17.56 -14.57
CA VAL A 70 -14.17 18.63 -14.55
C VAL A 70 -14.67 18.91 -15.96
N ARG A 71 -13.76 19.03 -16.94
CA ARG A 71 -14.10 19.24 -18.35
C ARG A 71 -14.99 18.12 -18.89
N ILE A 72 -14.58 16.86 -18.78
CA ILE A 72 -15.31 15.73 -19.41
C ILE A 72 -16.74 15.62 -18.86
N VAL A 73 -16.92 15.77 -17.55
CA VAL A 73 -18.23 15.64 -16.89
C VAL A 73 -19.17 16.80 -17.25
N THR A 74 -18.63 17.96 -17.64
CA THR A 74 -19.41 19.22 -17.73
C THR A 74 -19.49 19.80 -19.14
N GLU A 75 -18.59 19.45 -20.06
CA GLU A 75 -18.50 20.08 -21.38
C GLU A 75 -19.72 19.79 -22.28
N ASN A 76 -20.45 18.71 -22.00
CA ASN A 76 -21.61 18.28 -22.80
C ASN A 76 -22.94 18.89 -22.36
N GLY A 77 -22.96 19.73 -21.33
CA GLY A 77 -24.12 20.51 -20.91
C GLY A 77 -24.70 20.09 -19.56
N SER A 78 -25.93 20.55 -19.30
CA SER A 78 -26.59 20.39 -17.99
C SER A 78 -26.93 18.93 -17.67
N ARG A 79 -26.55 18.50 -16.48
CA ARG A 79 -26.82 17.17 -15.90
C ARG A 79 -28.09 17.17 -15.05
N TRP A 80 -29.10 17.95 -15.41
CA TRP A 80 -30.29 18.10 -14.57
C TRP A 80 -31.16 16.86 -14.45
N ILE A 81 -31.80 16.76 -13.30
CA ILE A 81 -32.82 15.78 -12.95
C ILE A 81 -34.00 16.48 -12.28
N ALA A 82 -35.23 16.07 -12.61
CA ALA A 82 -36.45 16.54 -11.94
C ALA A 82 -37.06 15.46 -11.05
N ASP A 83 -36.97 14.21 -11.49
CA ASP A 83 -37.41 13.02 -10.77
C ASP A 83 -36.74 11.76 -11.40
N PRO A 84 -36.86 10.56 -10.79
CA PRO A 84 -36.21 9.34 -11.28
C PRO A 84 -36.50 8.93 -12.72
N ASP A 85 -37.58 9.43 -13.34
CA ASP A 85 -37.95 9.11 -14.73
C ASP A 85 -37.68 10.27 -15.70
N HIS A 86 -37.32 11.46 -15.21
CA HIS A 86 -37.14 12.67 -16.00
C HIS A 86 -35.83 13.40 -15.66
N TYR A 87 -34.80 13.08 -16.44
CA TYR A 87 -33.47 13.68 -16.36
C TYR A 87 -32.90 13.92 -17.78
N SER A 88 -31.84 14.72 -17.88
CA SER A 88 -31.14 14.92 -19.16
C SER A 88 -30.34 13.69 -19.58
N GLU A 89 -30.11 13.53 -20.89
CA GLU A 89 -29.19 12.51 -21.41
C GLU A 89 -27.79 12.69 -20.79
N GLN A 90 -27.35 13.93 -20.61
CA GLN A 90 -26.06 14.28 -19.99
C GLN A 90 -25.94 13.81 -18.53
N ASN A 91 -27.05 13.80 -17.77
CA ASN A 91 -27.04 13.23 -16.41
C ASN A 91 -26.74 11.73 -16.44
N ALA A 92 -27.38 10.99 -17.35
CA ALA A 92 -27.14 9.56 -17.51
C ALA A 92 -25.70 9.29 -18.01
N GLU A 93 -25.25 10.02 -19.03
CA GLU A 93 -23.89 9.92 -19.57
C GLU A 93 -22.82 10.21 -18.50
N ALA A 94 -23.04 11.20 -17.63
CA ALA A 94 -22.10 11.52 -16.55
C ALA A 94 -22.02 10.40 -15.51
N ARG A 95 -23.16 9.81 -15.13
CA ARG A 95 -23.21 8.67 -14.19
C ARG A 95 -22.54 7.43 -14.78
N GLU A 96 -22.81 7.14 -16.06
CA GLU A 96 -22.14 6.06 -16.79
C GLU A 96 -20.64 6.30 -16.88
N TYR A 97 -20.22 7.52 -17.22
CA TYR A 97 -18.81 7.89 -17.27
C TYR A 97 -18.11 7.72 -15.92
N PHE A 98 -18.70 8.19 -14.82
CA PHE A 98 -18.12 8.04 -13.49
C PHE A 98 -17.92 6.56 -13.13
N ALA A 99 -18.93 5.72 -13.38
CA ALA A 99 -18.86 4.28 -13.15
C ALA A 99 -17.77 3.59 -13.99
N GLU A 100 -17.74 3.86 -15.29
CA GLU A 100 -16.76 3.27 -16.21
C GLU A 100 -15.33 3.74 -15.91
N GLU A 101 -15.17 5.02 -15.58
CA GLU A 101 -13.88 5.62 -15.29
C GLU A 101 -13.27 5.07 -14.00
N LEU A 102 -14.07 4.90 -12.94
CA LEU A 102 -13.62 4.23 -11.70
C LEU A 102 -13.09 2.81 -11.99
N SER A 103 -13.80 2.04 -12.82
CA SER A 103 -13.33 0.71 -13.23
C SER A 103 -12.06 0.82 -14.08
N ARG A 104 -11.99 1.77 -15.01
CA ARG A 104 -10.86 1.95 -15.93
C ARG A 104 -9.56 2.36 -15.21
N ILE A 105 -9.61 3.36 -14.34
CA ILE A 105 -8.42 3.88 -13.64
C ILE A 105 -7.84 2.89 -12.63
N SER A 106 -8.70 2.03 -12.08
CA SER A 106 -8.34 1.01 -11.10
C SER A 106 -8.06 -0.37 -11.70
N ASN A 107 -8.07 -0.49 -13.04
CA ASN A 107 -7.97 -1.77 -13.74
C ASN A 107 -8.97 -2.83 -13.23
N GLY A 108 -10.20 -2.40 -12.93
CA GLY A 108 -11.29 -3.24 -12.45
C GLY A 108 -11.32 -3.50 -10.95
N ARG A 109 -10.40 -2.91 -10.17
CA ARG A 109 -10.38 -3.09 -8.70
C ARG A 109 -11.47 -2.36 -7.95
N ILE A 110 -11.93 -1.20 -8.45
CA ILE A 110 -13.02 -0.47 -7.81
C ILE A 110 -14.34 -1.15 -8.17
N GLU A 111 -15.03 -1.63 -7.14
CA GLU A 111 -16.35 -2.24 -7.23
C GLU A 111 -17.40 -1.14 -7.34
N VAL A 112 -18.13 -1.09 -8.45
CA VAL A 112 -19.09 -0.02 -8.73
C VAL A 112 -20.52 -0.51 -8.58
N GLU A 113 -21.33 0.26 -7.87
CA GLU A 113 -22.75 0.02 -7.64
C GLU A 113 -23.58 1.27 -7.96
N ILE A 114 -24.81 1.05 -8.43
CA ILE A 114 -25.84 2.09 -8.56
C ILE A 114 -26.86 1.87 -7.45
N ILE A 115 -27.05 2.87 -6.60
CA ILE A 115 -27.92 2.81 -5.42
C ILE A 115 -29.12 3.74 -5.58
N GLY A 116 -30.29 3.26 -5.17
CA GLY A 116 -31.51 4.06 -5.06
C GLY A 116 -32.24 4.32 -6.39
N GLN A 117 -33.40 4.98 -6.31
CA GLN A 117 -34.20 5.33 -7.48
C GLN A 117 -33.61 6.50 -8.26
N TYR A 118 -32.89 7.39 -7.57
CA TYR A 118 -32.17 8.48 -8.21
C TYR A 118 -30.86 8.04 -8.86
N GLN A 119 -30.50 6.75 -8.70
CA GLN A 119 -29.38 6.11 -9.40
C GLN A 119 -28.01 6.77 -9.09
N SER A 120 -27.78 7.15 -7.82
CA SER A 120 -26.46 7.57 -7.36
C SER A 120 -25.44 6.46 -7.61
N VAL A 121 -24.19 6.84 -7.91
CA VAL A 121 -23.11 5.87 -8.19
C VAL A 121 -22.13 5.86 -7.03
N VAL A 122 -21.79 4.66 -6.56
CA VAL A 122 -20.82 4.44 -5.49
C VAL A 122 -19.74 3.49 -6.01
N GLY A 123 -18.48 3.88 -5.88
CA GLY A 123 -17.32 3.01 -6.07
C GLY A 123 -16.69 2.65 -4.74
N LYS A 124 -16.44 1.37 -4.48
CA LYS A 124 -15.63 0.88 -3.36
C LYS A 124 -14.28 0.40 -3.88
N LEU A 125 -13.19 1.04 -3.45
CA LEU A 125 -11.86 0.43 -3.53
C LEU A 125 -11.70 -0.47 -2.30
N PRO A 126 -11.67 -1.80 -2.46
CA PRO A 126 -11.60 -2.70 -1.31
C PRO A 126 -10.25 -2.57 -0.59
N GLY A 127 -10.33 -2.43 0.72
CA GLY A 127 -9.21 -2.63 1.63
C GLY A 127 -8.87 -4.11 1.75
N TYR A 128 -7.64 -4.43 2.16
CA TYR A 128 -7.21 -5.82 2.33
C TYR A 128 -7.49 -6.38 3.72
N PHE A 129 -7.90 -5.55 4.69
CA PHE A 129 -8.37 -6.04 5.97
C PHE A 129 -9.72 -6.73 5.79
N ALA A 130 -9.74 -8.05 6.00
CA ALA A 130 -10.93 -8.89 5.83
C ALA A 130 -11.90 -8.82 7.04
N VAL A 131 -11.97 -7.66 7.69
CA VAL A 131 -12.81 -7.38 8.87
C VAL A 131 -13.81 -6.28 8.55
N ASP A 132 -14.90 -6.23 9.34
CA ASP A 132 -15.82 -5.09 9.34
C ASP A 132 -15.10 -3.89 9.98
N ALA A 133 -14.24 -3.22 9.22
CA ALA A 133 -13.51 -2.02 9.60
C ALA A 133 -14.17 -0.76 9.02
N PRO A 134 -14.03 0.40 9.68
CA PRO A 134 -14.57 1.64 9.16
C PRO A 134 -13.83 2.07 7.89
N ALA A 135 -14.52 2.82 7.04
CA ALA A 135 -14.01 3.22 5.73
C ALA A 135 -13.76 4.73 5.65
N LEU A 136 -12.99 5.13 4.64
CA LEU A 136 -12.81 6.53 4.24
C LEU A 136 -13.72 6.83 3.05
N MET A 137 -14.23 8.05 2.93
CA MET A 137 -15.14 8.40 1.86
C MET A 137 -14.96 9.82 1.33
N ILE A 138 -15.05 9.97 0.01
CA ILE A 138 -15.13 11.25 -0.69
C ILE A 138 -16.24 11.21 -1.74
N GLY A 139 -16.93 12.33 -1.93
CA GLY A 139 -17.94 12.45 -2.97
C GLY A 139 -18.48 13.86 -3.12
N GLY A 140 -19.23 14.05 -4.19
CA GLY A 140 -19.97 15.26 -4.52
C GLY A 140 -21.20 14.91 -5.36
N HIS A 141 -22.00 15.91 -5.72
CA HIS A 141 -23.20 15.63 -6.51
C HIS A 141 -22.93 15.66 -8.01
N ILE A 142 -23.60 14.75 -8.72
CA ILE A 142 -23.40 14.56 -10.16
C ILE A 142 -24.43 15.31 -11.01
N ASP A 143 -25.57 15.71 -10.44
CA ASP A 143 -26.52 16.55 -11.14
C ASP A 143 -26.08 18.02 -11.16
N SER A 144 -26.81 18.82 -11.93
CA SER A 144 -26.74 20.27 -11.95
C SER A 144 -28.14 20.85 -12.19
N VAL A 145 -28.35 22.15 -12.04
CA VAL A 145 -29.61 22.76 -12.50
C VAL A 145 -29.76 22.75 -14.04
N ARG A 146 -31.00 22.87 -14.52
CA ARG A 146 -31.41 22.74 -15.94
C ARG A 146 -30.63 23.63 -16.91
N GLU A 147 -30.25 24.83 -16.47
CA GLU A 147 -29.61 25.83 -17.31
C GLU A 147 -28.08 25.80 -17.23
N ALA A 148 -27.50 25.07 -16.27
CA ALA A 148 -26.07 25.12 -15.94
C ALA A 148 -25.36 23.80 -16.30
N PRO A 149 -24.22 23.85 -17.01
CA PRO A 149 -23.33 22.70 -17.15
C PRO A 149 -22.72 22.26 -15.83
N GLY A 150 -22.59 23.14 -14.84
CA GLY A 150 -22.26 22.77 -13.46
C GLY A 150 -20.81 22.35 -13.29
N ALA A 151 -19.85 23.16 -13.75
CA ALA A 151 -18.44 22.85 -13.64
C ALA A 151 -17.88 23.06 -12.24
N ASN A 152 -18.22 24.19 -11.61
CA ASN A 152 -18.00 24.39 -10.18
C ASN A 152 -19.05 23.64 -9.35
N ASP A 153 -20.31 23.60 -9.81
CA ASP A 153 -21.46 23.09 -9.06
C ASP A 153 -22.16 21.91 -9.79
N ASP A 154 -21.78 20.65 -9.56
CA ASP A 154 -20.61 20.20 -8.78
C ASP A 154 -19.70 19.26 -9.58
N GLY A 155 -19.29 19.71 -10.76
CA GLY A 155 -18.25 19.05 -11.53
C GLY A 155 -16.94 18.87 -10.74
N THR A 156 -16.67 19.75 -9.77
CA THR A 156 -15.49 19.68 -8.90
C THR A 156 -15.50 18.49 -7.95
N GLY A 157 -16.61 18.20 -7.27
CA GLY A 157 -16.71 17.08 -6.34
C GLY A 157 -16.59 15.74 -7.04
N ILE A 158 -17.20 15.61 -8.23
CA ILE A 158 -17.06 14.42 -9.08
C ILE A 158 -15.61 14.24 -9.55
N ALA A 159 -14.96 15.32 -9.98
CA ALA A 159 -13.56 15.27 -10.41
C ALA A 159 -12.60 14.99 -9.24
N ALA A 160 -12.89 15.47 -8.04
CA ALA A 160 -12.12 15.17 -6.83
C ALA A 160 -12.17 13.68 -6.48
N ALA A 161 -13.38 13.09 -6.51
CA ALA A 161 -13.54 11.66 -6.28
C ALA A 161 -12.79 10.80 -7.32
N LEU A 162 -12.89 11.15 -8.61
CA LEU A 162 -12.17 10.45 -9.69
C LEU A 162 -10.64 10.58 -9.57
N GLU A 163 -10.13 11.77 -9.23
CA GLU A 163 -8.70 12.00 -9.14
C GLU A 163 -8.07 11.29 -7.94
N ILE A 164 -8.72 11.30 -6.78
CA ILE A 164 -8.27 10.51 -5.63
C ILE A 164 -8.38 9.02 -5.96
N ALA A 165 -9.47 8.55 -6.58
CA ALA A 165 -9.60 7.16 -7.02
C ALA A 165 -8.47 6.73 -7.96
N ARG A 166 -8.07 7.60 -8.90
CA ARG A 166 -6.98 7.34 -9.86
C ARG A 166 -5.66 7.07 -9.14
N VAL A 167 -5.34 7.88 -8.14
CA VAL A 167 -4.07 7.78 -7.40
C VAL A 167 -4.12 6.64 -6.37
N MET A 168 -5.16 6.60 -5.53
CA MET A 168 -5.27 5.60 -4.45
C MET A 168 -5.41 4.18 -4.98
N SER A 169 -6.00 3.97 -6.16
CA SER A 169 -6.14 2.62 -6.75
C SER A 169 -4.81 1.96 -7.17
N GLN A 170 -3.70 2.71 -7.15
CA GLN A 170 -2.36 2.18 -7.45
C GLN A 170 -1.72 1.44 -6.26
N TYR A 171 -2.40 1.40 -5.10
CA TYR A 171 -1.91 0.80 -3.86
C TYR A 171 -2.92 -0.19 -3.27
N GLN A 172 -2.47 -1.08 -2.40
CA GLN A 172 -3.34 -1.87 -1.53
C GLN A 172 -3.39 -1.20 -0.15
N TRP A 173 -4.59 -0.83 0.27
CA TRP A 173 -4.81 -0.10 1.51
C TRP A 173 -5.46 -1.00 2.58
N PRO A 174 -5.20 -0.77 3.88
CA PRO A 174 -5.84 -1.55 4.94
C PRO A 174 -7.37 -1.40 4.92
N LEU A 175 -7.87 -0.17 4.79
CA LEU A 175 -9.29 0.15 4.89
C LEU A 175 -9.93 0.36 3.51
N ASP A 176 -11.24 0.16 3.46
CA ASP A 176 -12.05 0.51 2.29
C ASP A 176 -12.01 2.03 2.02
N ILE A 177 -12.03 2.40 0.74
CA ILE A 177 -12.24 3.79 0.31
C ILE A 177 -13.45 3.86 -0.61
N TYR A 178 -14.44 4.68 -0.25
CA TYR A 178 -15.65 4.92 -1.03
C TYR A 178 -15.54 6.23 -1.83
N PHE A 179 -15.97 6.16 -3.09
CA PHE A 179 -16.04 7.28 -4.04
C PHE A 179 -17.49 7.49 -4.46
N GLY A 180 -18.01 8.69 -4.23
CA GLY A 180 -19.43 8.99 -4.34
C GLY A 180 -19.80 9.99 -5.43
N ALA A 181 -20.87 9.69 -6.16
CA ALA A 181 -21.54 10.59 -7.09
C ALA A 181 -23.05 10.62 -6.81
N TRP A 182 -23.50 11.67 -6.10
CA TRP A 182 -24.88 11.78 -5.62
C TRP A 182 -25.77 12.42 -6.67
N ASN A 183 -26.85 11.75 -7.05
CA ASN A 183 -27.80 12.36 -7.99
C ASN A 183 -28.92 13.09 -7.25
N ALA A 184 -29.50 14.09 -7.89
CA ALA A 184 -30.65 14.84 -7.38
C ALA A 184 -30.39 15.57 -6.05
N GLU A 185 -29.20 16.14 -5.88
CA GLU A 185 -28.87 17.11 -4.82
C GLU A 185 -29.79 18.33 -4.95
N GLU A 186 -29.88 18.87 -6.17
CA GLU A 186 -30.47 20.18 -6.50
C GLU A 186 -31.99 20.23 -6.30
N ILE A 187 -32.60 19.05 -6.17
CA ILE A 187 -34.03 18.86 -5.90
C ILE A 187 -34.30 18.31 -4.48
N GLY A 188 -33.30 18.47 -3.61
CA GLY A 188 -33.38 18.29 -2.17
C GLY A 188 -32.70 17.04 -1.65
N LEU A 189 -31.42 16.83 -1.99
CA LEU A 189 -30.52 15.80 -1.44
C LEU A 189 -31.07 14.38 -1.59
N ARG A 190 -31.67 14.07 -2.74
CA ARG A 190 -32.47 12.84 -2.86
C ARG A 190 -31.59 11.60 -2.95
N GLY A 191 -30.58 11.61 -3.80
CA GLY A 191 -29.70 10.47 -4.00
C GLY A 191 -28.79 10.19 -2.82
N SER A 192 -28.25 11.22 -2.17
CA SER A 192 -27.41 11.03 -0.97
C SER A 192 -28.19 10.46 0.21
N ARG A 193 -29.48 10.81 0.38
CA ARG A 193 -30.34 10.17 1.39
C ARG A 193 -30.52 8.67 1.13
N GLU A 194 -30.78 8.28 -0.11
CA GLU A 194 -30.91 6.85 -0.46
C GLU A 194 -29.61 6.08 -0.18
N VAL A 195 -28.45 6.68 -0.50
CA VAL A 195 -27.14 6.08 -0.22
C VAL A 195 -26.86 5.98 1.27
N ALA A 196 -27.08 7.06 2.03
CA ALA A 196 -26.86 7.06 3.48
C ALA A 196 -27.77 6.05 4.20
N ASP A 197 -29.03 5.94 3.79
CA ASP A 197 -29.98 4.93 4.32
C ASP A 197 -29.50 3.50 4.00
N GLU A 198 -28.98 3.27 2.79
CA GLU A 198 -28.46 1.97 2.37
C GLU A 198 -27.16 1.61 3.13
N PHE A 199 -26.23 2.54 3.26
CA PHE A 199 -24.99 2.36 4.04
C PHE A 199 -25.33 1.99 5.49
N ARG A 200 -26.30 2.68 6.09
CA ARG A 200 -26.76 2.36 7.45
C ARG A 200 -27.38 0.98 7.54
N THR A 201 -28.12 0.55 6.51
CA THR A 201 -28.76 -0.78 6.44
C THR A 201 -27.73 -1.90 6.31
N ARG A 202 -26.60 -1.62 5.64
CA ARG A 202 -25.47 -2.54 5.47
C ARG A 202 -24.45 -2.50 6.62
N ASP A 203 -24.71 -1.67 7.63
CA ASP A 203 -23.81 -1.45 8.77
C ASP A 203 -22.40 -1.01 8.36
N ILE A 204 -22.31 -0.23 7.27
CA ILE A 204 -21.06 0.41 6.86
C ILE A 204 -20.76 1.54 7.86
N GLU A 205 -19.55 1.56 8.39
CA GLU A 205 -19.04 2.63 9.24
C GLU A 205 -18.05 3.51 8.45
N LEU A 206 -18.01 4.81 8.75
CA LEU A 206 -17.10 5.76 8.12
C LEU A 206 -16.27 6.47 9.18
N LEU A 207 -14.93 6.42 9.04
CA LEU A 207 -14.02 7.27 9.82
C LEU A 207 -14.26 8.74 9.48
N VAL A 208 -14.37 9.03 8.19
CA VAL A 208 -14.64 10.36 7.65
C VAL A 208 -15.29 10.28 6.27
N TYR A 209 -16.22 11.20 6.02
CA TYR A 209 -16.75 11.52 4.70
C TYR A 209 -16.42 12.98 4.36
N TYR A 210 -15.67 13.23 3.29
CA TYR A 210 -15.48 14.56 2.71
C TYR A 210 -16.48 14.79 1.57
N ASN A 211 -17.48 15.64 1.82
CA ASN A 211 -18.34 16.18 0.78
C ASN A 211 -17.67 17.37 0.13
N VAL A 212 -17.18 17.19 -1.09
CA VAL A 212 -16.60 18.28 -1.89
C VAL A 212 -17.70 18.89 -2.74
N ASP A 213 -17.90 20.19 -2.62
CA ASP A 213 -18.96 20.90 -3.34
C ASP A 213 -18.52 22.36 -3.55
N MET A 214 -18.24 22.69 -4.81
CA MET A 214 -17.75 23.98 -5.28
C MET A 214 -16.36 24.40 -4.75
N LEU A 215 -15.32 24.19 -5.57
CA LEU A 215 -13.92 24.53 -5.25
C LEU A 215 -13.25 25.60 -6.14
N LEU A 216 -13.89 26.07 -7.21
CA LEU A 216 -13.21 26.81 -8.27
C LEU A 216 -13.23 28.34 -8.14
N VAL A 217 -14.06 28.93 -7.27
CA VAL A 217 -14.19 30.39 -7.19
C VAL A 217 -13.50 30.91 -5.94
N PRO A 218 -12.26 31.42 -6.06
CA PRO A 218 -11.53 31.95 -4.92
C PRO A 218 -12.15 33.19 -4.30
N ASP A 219 -12.16 33.30 -2.96
CA ASP A 219 -12.34 34.59 -2.32
C ASP A 219 -11.12 35.50 -2.64
N PRO A 220 -11.34 36.73 -3.15
CA PRO A 220 -10.25 37.64 -3.49
C PRO A 220 -9.40 38.09 -2.29
N ASP A 221 -9.89 37.95 -1.05
CA ASP A 221 -9.21 38.40 0.16
C ASP A 221 -8.31 37.32 0.79
N ASP A 222 -8.73 36.05 0.80
CA ASP A 222 -8.02 34.96 1.51
C ASP A 222 -7.68 33.72 0.65
N ARG A 223 -8.42 33.43 -0.43
CA ARG A 223 -8.25 32.25 -1.29
C ARG A 223 -8.17 30.94 -0.49
N THR A 224 -9.03 30.81 0.52
CA THR A 224 -9.07 29.64 1.41
C THR A 224 -10.13 28.63 0.98
N VAL A 225 -9.85 27.36 1.24
CA VAL A 225 -10.85 26.30 1.19
C VAL A 225 -11.28 25.99 2.61
N LEU A 226 -12.58 26.15 2.85
CA LEU A 226 -13.21 25.88 4.13
C LEU A 226 -13.40 24.37 4.27
N MET A 227 -12.86 23.80 5.33
CA MET A 227 -13.16 22.43 5.78
C MET A 227 -14.13 22.53 6.95
N VAL A 228 -15.42 22.56 6.63
CA VAL A 228 -16.48 22.75 7.61
C VAL A 228 -16.78 21.41 8.29
N TYR A 229 -16.82 21.40 9.63
CA TYR A 229 -17.02 20.20 10.44
C TYR A 229 -18.15 20.38 11.46
N PRO A 230 -18.82 19.29 11.89
CA PRO A 230 -19.90 19.37 12.88
C PRO A 230 -19.40 19.83 14.26
N GLU A 231 -20.21 20.61 14.97
CA GLU A 231 -20.01 20.90 16.40
C GLU A 231 -20.20 19.63 17.24
N ASP A 232 -19.12 18.91 17.52
CA ASP A 232 -19.09 17.72 18.36
C ASP A 232 -17.68 17.50 18.97
N PHE A 233 -17.41 16.31 19.52
CA PHE A 233 -16.08 15.91 19.96
C PHE A 233 -15.04 16.05 18.85
N TYR A 234 -13.79 16.30 19.25
CA TYR A 234 -12.70 16.61 18.33
C TYR A 234 -12.54 15.59 17.20
N GLN A 235 -12.50 14.29 17.53
CA GLN A 235 -12.37 13.18 16.57
C GLN A 235 -13.57 13.02 15.62
N THR A 236 -14.74 13.54 15.99
CA THR A 236 -15.95 13.45 15.16
C THR A 236 -15.89 14.37 13.95
N GLY A 237 -15.02 15.38 13.90
CA GLY A 237 -14.95 16.24 12.72
C GLY A 237 -13.77 17.19 12.70
N GLN A 238 -13.51 17.88 13.80
CA GLN A 238 -12.43 18.87 13.85
C GLN A 238 -11.06 18.25 13.58
N TYR A 239 -10.80 17.04 14.09
CA TYR A 239 -9.58 16.28 13.80
C TYR A 239 -9.35 16.12 12.29
N TRP A 240 -10.38 15.74 11.55
CA TRP A 240 -10.30 15.50 10.11
C TRP A 240 -10.07 16.80 9.32
N ALA A 241 -10.66 17.91 9.77
CA ALA A 241 -10.37 19.23 9.22
C ALA A 241 -8.92 19.62 9.53
N ASP A 242 -8.48 19.51 10.78
CA ASP A 242 -7.10 19.80 11.21
C ASP A 242 -6.06 18.92 10.49
N LEU A 243 -6.40 17.66 10.19
CA LEU A 243 -5.53 16.76 9.42
C LEU A 243 -5.33 17.27 7.98
N THR A 244 -6.39 17.78 7.33
CA THR A 244 -6.24 18.41 6.00
C THR A 244 -5.43 19.70 6.07
N VAL A 245 -5.55 20.48 7.15
CA VAL A 245 -4.70 21.65 7.42
C VAL A 245 -3.23 21.23 7.58
N GLN A 246 -2.96 20.16 8.34
CA GLN A 246 -1.61 19.59 8.46
C GLN A 246 -1.01 19.30 7.08
N MET A 247 -1.77 18.64 6.19
CA MET A 247 -1.29 18.31 4.84
C MET A 247 -1.00 19.56 4.01
N SER A 248 -1.92 20.54 4.00
CA SER A 248 -1.71 21.80 3.28
C SER A 248 -0.53 22.61 3.83
N LYS A 249 -0.30 22.63 5.15
CA LYS A 249 0.86 23.30 5.75
C LYS A 249 2.19 22.59 5.47
N ASN A 250 2.18 21.25 5.43
CA ASN A 250 3.40 20.47 5.27
C ASN A 250 3.86 20.39 3.81
N TYR A 251 2.92 20.37 2.85
CA TYR A 251 3.20 20.14 1.43
C TYR A 251 2.74 21.25 0.49
N GLY A 252 1.82 22.10 0.93
CA GLY A 252 1.16 23.12 0.12
C GLY A 252 1.43 24.56 0.58
N ASN A 253 0.41 25.39 0.44
CA ASN A 253 0.44 26.82 0.67
C ASN A 253 -0.41 27.26 1.88
N ASP A 254 -0.81 26.33 2.76
CA ASP A 254 -1.61 26.62 3.96
C ASP A 254 -2.95 27.33 3.63
N ILE A 255 -3.71 26.75 2.70
CA ILE A 255 -4.95 27.33 2.17
C ILE A 255 -6.21 26.77 2.85
N ILE A 256 -6.08 25.79 3.73
CA ILE A 256 -7.22 25.11 4.35
C ILE A 256 -7.57 25.80 5.66
N GLU A 257 -8.85 26.15 5.83
CA GLU A 257 -9.38 26.72 7.06
C GLU A 257 -10.43 25.80 7.69
N PRO A 258 -10.22 25.31 8.92
CA PRO A 258 -11.21 24.50 9.61
C PRO A 258 -12.32 25.41 10.18
N VAL A 259 -13.58 25.14 9.81
CA VAL A 259 -14.73 25.97 10.24
C VAL A 259 -15.75 25.12 10.97
N ILE A 260 -16.16 25.54 12.17
CA ILE A 260 -17.23 24.83 12.90
C ILE A 260 -18.60 25.08 12.26
N SER A 261 -19.44 24.06 12.19
CA SER A 261 -20.74 24.10 11.50
C SER A 261 -21.66 25.23 11.95
N THR A 262 -21.56 25.67 13.22
CA THR A 262 -22.39 26.75 13.77
C THR A 262 -22.02 28.14 13.24
N GLU A 263 -20.84 28.27 12.64
CA GLU A 263 -20.34 29.50 12.01
C GLU A 263 -20.51 29.52 10.49
N PHE A 264 -20.87 28.37 9.88
CA PHE A 264 -21.05 28.24 8.44
C PHE A 264 -22.54 28.31 8.03
N GLY A 265 -22.95 29.45 7.45
CA GLY A 265 -24.36 29.71 7.11
C GLY A 265 -24.98 28.80 6.05
N ALA A 266 -24.17 28.06 5.28
CA ALA A 266 -24.60 27.11 4.25
C ALA A 266 -24.51 25.65 4.70
N TRP A 267 -24.23 25.37 5.99
CA TRP A 267 -24.05 24.00 6.51
C TRP A 267 -25.14 23.03 6.08
N THR A 268 -26.42 23.41 6.09
CA THR A 268 -27.49 22.45 5.80
C THR A 268 -27.78 22.24 4.30
N ARG A 269 -26.88 22.64 3.39
CA ARG A 269 -27.21 22.79 1.95
C ARG A 269 -26.81 21.64 1.05
N SER A 270 -25.90 20.76 1.45
CA SER A 270 -25.32 19.74 0.56
C SER A 270 -25.37 18.33 1.18
N ASP A 271 -24.84 17.34 0.48
CA ASP A 271 -25.11 15.92 0.70
C ASP A 271 -24.56 15.35 2.02
N HIS A 272 -23.49 15.91 2.59
CA HIS A 272 -23.01 15.57 3.93
C HIS A 272 -24.12 15.55 5.01
N ILE A 273 -25.15 16.38 4.85
CA ILE A 273 -26.29 16.43 5.78
C ILE A 273 -27.11 15.14 5.75
N SER A 274 -27.25 14.51 4.59
CA SER A 274 -27.94 13.22 4.46
C SER A 274 -27.23 12.12 5.27
N PHE A 275 -25.89 12.16 5.30
CA PHE A 275 -25.06 11.24 6.06
C PHE A 275 -25.12 11.54 7.56
N ILE A 276 -24.98 12.80 7.98
CA ILE A 276 -25.13 13.20 9.41
C ILE A 276 -26.50 12.79 9.96
N GLN A 277 -27.57 13.00 9.20
CA GLN A 277 -28.93 12.63 9.61
C GLN A 277 -29.13 11.12 9.78
N ASN A 278 -28.25 10.31 9.18
CA ASN A 278 -28.22 8.85 9.27
C ASN A 278 -27.17 8.32 10.26
N GLY A 279 -26.53 9.20 11.03
CA GLY A 279 -25.59 8.81 12.09
C GLY A 279 -24.12 8.77 11.67
N PHE A 280 -23.79 9.16 10.43
CA PHE A 280 -22.42 9.35 9.98
C PHE A 280 -21.91 10.72 10.42
N SER A 281 -21.65 10.85 11.72
CA SER A 281 -21.33 12.14 12.32
C SER A 281 -20.05 12.75 11.76
N SER A 282 -19.07 11.95 11.33
CA SER A 282 -17.82 12.41 10.71
C SER A 282 -17.95 12.81 9.24
N SER A 283 -18.96 13.61 8.90
CA SER A 283 -19.14 14.14 7.55
C SER A 283 -18.78 15.62 7.48
N LEU A 284 -17.76 15.95 6.69
CA LEU A 284 -17.25 17.30 6.49
C LEU A 284 -17.76 17.88 5.16
N PHE A 285 -17.78 19.21 5.08
CA PHE A 285 -18.12 19.96 3.89
C PHE A 285 -16.93 20.81 3.43
N ALA A 286 -16.38 20.49 2.27
CA ALA A 286 -15.26 21.18 1.66
C ALA A 286 -15.78 22.12 0.56
N ALA A 287 -15.58 23.43 0.74
CA ALA A 287 -16.01 24.45 -0.21
C ALA A 287 -15.06 25.63 -0.22
N GLU A 288 -14.94 26.31 -1.35
CA GLU A 288 -14.16 27.55 -1.46
C GLU A 288 -14.86 28.70 -0.70
N SER A 289 -14.10 29.52 0.04
CA SER A 289 -14.60 30.66 0.83
C SER A 289 -15.34 31.72 -0.03
N GLY A 290 -14.97 31.81 -1.30
CA GLY A 290 -15.50 32.64 -2.36
C GLY A 290 -16.84 32.19 -2.93
N GLY A 291 -17.48 31.16 -2.37
CA GLY A 291 -18.84 30.76 -2.75
C GLY A 291 -19.88 31.91 -2.69
N ASN A 292 -19.69 32.90 -1.81
CA ASN A 292 -20.54 34.11 -1.79
C ASN A 292 -20.30 35.07 -2.98
N ASN A 293 -19.14 34.95 -3.63
CA ASN A 293 -18.72 35.73 -4.80
C ASN A 293 -19.02 34.99 -6.11
N ASP A 294 -19.38 33.70 -6.05
CA ASP A 294 -19.74 32.92 -7.22
C ASP A 294 -21.09 33.41 -7.78
N VAL A 295 -21.00 34.12 -8.91
CA VAL A 295 -22.17 34.60 -9.67
C VAL A 295 -22.48 33.70 -10.88
N TRP A 296 -21.70 32.63 -11.05
CA TRP A 296 -21.77 31.72 -12.18
C TRP A 296 -22.46 30.41 -11.83
N TYR A 297 -22.41 29.95 -10.57
CA TYR A 297 -23.17 28.78 -10.13
C TYR A 297 -24.66 28.95 -10.48
N HIS A 298 -25.29 27.84 -10.86
CA HIS A 298 -26.66 27.80 -11.40
C HIS A 298 -26.89 28.67 -12.67
N GLN A 299 -25.84 29.16 -13.32
CA GLN A 299 -25.93 29.87 -14.60
C GLN A 299 -25.35 29.03 -15.74
N SER A 300 -25.74 29.34 -16.97
CA SER A 300 -25.18 28.72 -18.18
C SER A 300 -23.70 29.02 -18.42
N THR A 301 -23.12 29.92 -17.62
CA THR A 301 -21.68 30.26 -17.61
C THR A 301 -20.88 29.48 -16.58
N ASP A 302 -21.50 28.58 -15.82
CA ASP A 302 -20.79 27.58 -15.04
C ASP A 302 -20.20 26.51 -15.97
N ILE A 303 -19.07 26.85 -16.58
CA ILE A 303 -18.38 26.05 -17.59
C ILE A 303 -16.92 25.86 -17.18
N TRP A 304 -16.36 24.70 -17.49
CA TRP A 304 -15.02 24.31 -17.02
C TRP A 304 -13.90 25.31 -17.37
N ASN A 305 -14.03 26.07 -18.47
CA ASN A 305 -13.04 27.04 -18.91
C ASN A 305 -13.42 28.50 -18.60
N ASN A 306 -14.26 28.71 -17.59
CA ASN A 306 -14.57 30.05 -17.10
C ASN A 306 -13.28 30.72 -16.59
N PRO A 307 -12.90 31.91 -17.10
CA PRO A 307 -11.65 32.57 -16.72
C PRO A 307 -11.60 33.05 -15.27
N ALA A 308 -12.71 32.97 -14.53
CA ALA A 308 -12.74 33.26 -13.09
C ALA A 308 -12.33 32.07 -12.21
N TYR A 309 -12.22 30.87 -12.79
CA TYR A 309 -11.94 29.65 -12.03
C TYR A 309 -10.46 29.44 -11.75
N ASP A 310 -10.18 28.91 -10.58
CA ASP A 310 -8.84 28.65 -10.05
C ASP A 310 -8.66 27.17 -9.72
N TYR A 311 -8.15 26.44 -10.70
CA TYR A 311 -7.87 25.02 -10.54
C TYR A 311 -6.70 24.73 -9.59
N ALA A 312 -5.80 25.68 -9.35
CA ALA A 312 -4.65 25.45 -8.48
C ALA A 312 -5.08 25.34 -7.01
N VAL A 313 -5.95 26.25 -6.56
CA VAL A 313 -6.55 26.23 -5.21
C VAL A 313 -7.39 24.95 -5.02
N ALA A 314 -8.28 24.65 -5.97
CA ALA A 314 -9.09 23.44 -5.93
C ALA A 314 -8.25 22.15 -5.88
N THR A 315 -7.19 22.08 -6.70
CA THR A 315 -6.29 20.92 -6.74
C THR A 315 -5.55 20.75 -5.41
N GLU A 316 -5.09 21.83 -4.78
CA GLU A 316 -4.41 21.74 -3.49
C GLU A 316 -5.35 21.24 -2.37
N ALA A 317 -6.62 21.61 -2.37
CA ALA A 317 -7.59 21.05 -1.43
C ALA A 317 -7.77 19.54 -1.62
N ILE A 318 -7.85 19.07 -2.86
CA ILE A 318 -7.97 17.64 -3.18
C ILE A 318 -6.69 16.89 -2.80
N LYS A 319 -5.52 17.48 -3.05
CA LYS A 319 -4.23 16.95 -2.57
C LYS A 319 -4.22 16.79 -1.06
N SER A 320 -4.76 17.76 -0.34
CA SER A 320 -4.84 17.74 1.13
C SER A 320 -5.73 16.59 1.64
N ILE A 321 -6.88 16.35 1.00
CA ILE A 321 -7.77 15.23 1.33
C ILE A 321 -7.09 13.88 1.01
N GLY A 322 -6.52 13.73 -0.18
CA GLY A 322 -5.83 12.50 -0.59
C GLY A 322 -4.65 12.15 0.31
N ALA A 323 -3.83 13.16 0.66
CA ALA A 323 -2.73 13.00 1.61
C ALA A 323 -3.23 12.65 3.02
N ALA A 324 -4.36 13.20 3.47
CA ALA A 324 -4.98 12.85 4.75
C ALA A 324 -5.47 11.40 4.77
N PHE A 325 -6.04 10.89 3.66
CA PHE A 325 -6.39 9.47 3.54
C PHE A 325 -5.15 8.58 3.65
N ALA A 326 -4.10 8.91 2.91
CA ALA A 326 -2.84 8.15 2.95
C ALA A 326 -2.22 8.13 4.35
N PHE A 327 -2.14 9.30 5.00
CA PHE A 327 -1.63 9.44 6.36
C PHE A 327 -2.48 8.66 7.39
N THR A 328 -3.79 8.61 7.18
CA THR A 328 -4.71 7.84 8.03
C THR A 328 -4.37 6.35 7.97
N GLN A 329 -4.21 5.85 6.75
CA GLN A 329 -3.97 4.44 6.44
C GLN A 329 -2.52 3.98 6.63
N ALA A 330 -1.60 4.92 6.87
CA ALA A 330 -0.18 4.67 7.14
C ALA A 330 0.12 4.11 8.54
N ARG A 331 -0.87 4.08 9.43
CA ARG A 331 -0.71 3.51 10.79
C ARG A 331 -0.37 2.01 10.73
N ALA A 332 0.02 1.45 11.87
CA ALA A 332 0.25 0.01 12.01
C ALA A 332 0.18 -0.43 13.47
N TYR A 333 -0.06 -1.72 13.68
CA TYR A 333 -0.06 -2.33 15.01
C TYR A 333 1.36 -2.32 15.61
N GLN A 334 1.44 -2.05 16.91
CA GLN A 334 2.66 -1.86 17.70
C GLN A 334 3.59 -0.74 17.24
N MET A 335 3.15 0.10 16.29
CA MET A 335 3.92 1.23 15.79
C MET A 335 3.17 2.53 16.07
N PRO A 336 3.83 3.54 16.69
CA PRO A 336 3.23 4.85 16.81
C PRO A 336 3.08 5.48 15.42
N THR A 337 2.16 6.46 15.31
CA THR A 337 2.07 7.30 14.12
C THR A 337 3.41 7.98 13.92
N THR A 338 4.02 7.78 12.74
CA THR A 338 5.38 8.22 12.43
C THR A 338 5.41 9.02 11.13
N HIS A 339 6.21 10.07 11.10
CA HIS A 339 6.44 10.90 9.92
C HIS A 339 7.93 11.17 9.73
N ASP A 340 8.47 10.75 8.59
CA ASP A 340 9.89 10.87 8.25
C ASP A 340 10.12 11.92 7.16
N ILE A 341 11.09 12.81 7.39
CA ILE A 341 11.30 13.98 6.55
C ILE A 341 12.78 14.26 6.35
N SER A 342 13.17 14.54 5.11
CA SER A 342 14.54 14.91 4.75
C SER A 342 14.59 16.24 3.99
N PHE A 343 15.46 17.17 4.40
CA PHE A 343 15.58 18.48 3.78
C PHE A 343 16.89 19.20 4.07
N ASN A 344 17.13 20.33 3.38
CA ASN A 344 18.28 21.19 3.60
C ASN A 344 17.80 22.59 4.03
N LEU A 345 18.41 23.14 5.07
CA LEU A 345 18.20 24.52 5.51
C LEU A 345 19.40 25.39 5.19
N GLN A 346 19.16 26.50 4.50
CA GLN A 346 20.17 27.54 4.34
C GLN A 346 20.43 28.24 5.69
N PRO A 347 21.56 28.95 5.83
CA PRO A 347 21.83 29.76 7.02
C PRO A 347 20.70 30.72 7.34
N ASP A 348 20.35 30.85 8.62
CA ASP A 348 19.30 31.74 9.11
C ASP A 348 17.92 31.47 8.50
N GLN A 349 17.67 30.23 8.08
CA GLN A 349 16.36 29.76 7.65
C GLN A 349 15.78 28.76 8.64
N GLU A 350 14.46 28.71 8.67
CA GLU A 350 13.70 27.73 9.42
C GLU A 350 12.71 27.00 8.52
N ARG A 351 12.26 25.84 8.96
CA ARG A 351 11.17 25.09 8.36
C ARG A 351 10.31 24.52 9.48
N SER A 352 9.00 24.61 9.28
CA SER A 352 8.03 24.09 10.22
C SER A 352 7.32 22.86 9.64
N PHE A 353 6.99 21.93 10.52
CA PHE A 353 6.22 20.73 10.24
C PHE A 353 5.10 20.64 11.26
N HIS A 354 3.95 20.18 10.81
CA HIS A 354 2.74 20.14 11.60
C HIS A 354 2.34 18.70 11.87
N MET A 355 1.75 18.47 13.03
CA MET A 355 1.24 17.17 13.46
C MET A 355 -0.04 17.37 14.26
N THR A 356 -1.09 16.66 13.87
CA THR A 356 -2.40 16.73 14.52
C THR A 356 -2.47 15.70 15.65
N ILE A 357 -2.62 16.19 16.88
CA ILE A 357 -2.67 15.37 18.10
C ILE A 357 -4.12 15.17 18.52
N THR A 358 -4.54 13.91 18.70
CA THR A 358 -5.90 13.55 19.12
C THR A 358 -6.06 13.33 20.61
N LYS A 359 -4.98 13.03 21.32
CA LYS A 359 -4.99 12.64 22.73
C LYS A 359 -3.65 12.88 23.40
N GLU A 360 -3.58 12.76 24.73
CA GLU A 360 -2.30 12.84 25.44
C GLU A 360 -1.27 11.85 24.90
N THR A 361 -0.06 12.34 24.66
CA THR A 361 0.99 11.56 24.00
C THR A 361 2.36 12.17 24.28
N ILE A 362 3.42 11.44 23.92
CA ILE A 362 4.78 11.95 23.88
C ILE A 362 5.16 12.17 22.43
N ILE A 363 5.52 13.40 22.06
CA ILE A 363 6.05 13.70 20.73
C ILE A 363 7.54 13.37 20.75
N ASN A 364 7.93 12.23 20.18
CA ASN A 364 9.33 11.86 20.03
C ASN A 364 9.87 12.43 18.73
N VAL A 365 10.88 13.29 18.82
CA VAL A 365 11.57 13.82 17.66
C VAL A 365 12.99 13.28 17.67
N THR A 366 13.34 12.50 16.66
CA THR A 366 14.72 12.09 16.41
C THR A 366 15.23 12.77 15.15
N SER A 367 16.53 13.09 15.15
CA SER A 367 17.14 13.69 13.98
C SER A 367 18.61 13.33 13.84
N ARG A 368 19.06 13.19 12.59
CA ARG A 368 20.47 13.35 12.20
C ARG A 368 20.61 14.62 11.37
N TRP A 369 21.69 15.36 11.59
CA TRP A 369 21.97 16.59 10.84
C TRP A 369 23.47 16.79 10.61
N TRP A 370 23.83 17.39 9.48
CA TRP A 370 25.22 17.54 9.08
C TRP A 370 25.54 18.95 8.58
N SER A 371 26.83 19.24 8.49
CA SER A 371 27.39 20.50 7.97
C SER A 371 27.13 21.77 8.80
N GLY A 372 26.35 21.72 9.89
CA GLY A 372 26.06 22.88 10.74
C GLY A 372 25.40 22.53 12.07
N GLY A 373 24.90 23.56 12.75
CA GLY A 373 24.07 23.42 13.96
C GLY A 373 22.58 23.51 13.62
N ALA A 374 21.74 23.04 14.52
CA ALA A 374 20.28 23.06 14.39
C ALA A 374 19.61 23.37 15.73
N THR A 375 18.52 24.13 15.68
CA THR A 375 17.62 24.39 16.81
C THR A 375 16.28 23.73 16.50
N TYR A 376 15.74 22.97 17.45
CA TYR A 376 14.44 22.30 17.34
C TYR A 376 13.50 22.90 18.38
N ARG A 377 12.26 23.21 17.97
CA ARG A 377 11.22 23.80 18.81
C ARG A 377 9.91 23.09 18.59
N ILE A 378 9.19 22.78 19.66
CA ILE A 378 7.79 22.37 19.57
C ILE A 378 6.92 23.52 20.12
N LEU A 379 5.90 23.90 19.36
CA LEU A 379 4.89 24.87 19.74
C LEU A 379 3.53 24.17 19.82
N ASN A 380 2.70 24.62 20.76
CA ASN A 380 1.33 24.14 20.91
C ASN A 380 0.40 24.76 19.83
N PRO A 381 -0.87 24.31 19.73
CA PRO A 381 -1.82 24.83 18.74
C PRO A 381 -2.13 26.34 18.85
N GLN A 382 -1.76 27.00 19.95
CA GLN A 382 -1.89 28.45 20.14
C GLN A 382 -0.59 29.20 19.81
N GLY A 383 0.41 28.54 19.23
CA GLY A 383 1.72 29.13 18.92
C GLY A 383 2.59 29.42 20.15
N THR A 384 2.31 28.78 21.28
CA THR A 384 3.12 28.91 22.50
C THR A 384 4.21 27.85 22.52
N LEU A 385 5.47 28.27 22.72
CA LEU A 385 6.61 27.37 22.84
C LEU A 385 6.45 26.39 24.02
N ILE A 386 6.58 25.10 23.74
CA ILE A 386 6.59 24.01 24.72
C ILE A 386 8.03 23.69 25.12
N GLU A 387 8.89 23.41 24.13
CA GLU A 387 10.27 23.02 24.35
C GLU A 387 11.16 23.50 23.21
N GLU A 388 12.40 23.88 23.53
CA GLU A 388 13.44 24.27 22.58
C GLU A 388 14.76 23.60 22.98
N VAL A 389 15.47 23.03 22.00
CA VAL A 389 16.83 22.51 22.18
C VAL A 389 17.72 23.03 21.06
N VAL A 390 18.94 23.45 21.43
CA VAL A 390 19.92 24.07 20.52
C VAL A 390 21.16 23.17 20.44
N PHE A 391 21.51 22.74 19.24
CA PHE A 391 22.71 21.95 18.95
C PHE A 391 23.71 22.73 18.11
N ASP A 392 24.84 23.10 18.72
CA ASP A 392 25.89 23.87 18.04
C ASP A 392 26.76 23.05 17.08
N ASN A 393 26.81 21.75 17.28
CA ASN A 393 27.60 20.82 16.47
C ASN A 393 26.68 19.93 15.65
N SER A 394 27.22 19.34 14.58
CA SER A 394 26.52 18.34 13.77
C SER A 394 26.42 16.98 14.48
N SER A 395 25.38 16.21 14.14
CA SER A 395 25.26 14.78 14.46
C SER A 395 24.98 14.00 13.17
N PRO A 396 26.02 13.76 12.34
CA PRO A 396 25.82 13.29 10.97
C PRO A 396 25.67 11.77 10.83
N TRP A 397 26.08 11.00 11.84
CA TRP A 397 26.27 9.55 11.74
C TRP A 397 25.07 8.75 12.23
N GLU A 398 24.43 9.17 13.32
CA GLU A 398 23.32 8.45 13.95
C GLU A 398 22.19 9.43 14.27
N SER A 399 20.94 8.98 14.06
CA SER A 399 19.78 9.73 14.52
C SER A 399 19.75 9.76 16.04
N SER A 400 19.58 10.95 16.61
CA SER A 400 19.56 11.17 18.05
C SER A 400 18.21 11.72 18.48
N LEU A 401 17.72 11.33 19.66
CA LEU A 401 16.56 11.97 20.26
C LEU A 401 16.87 13.44 20.57
N VAL A 402 16.12 14.37 19.96
CA VAL A 402 16.31 15.82 20.11
C VAL A 402 15.23 16.48 20.95
N LEU A 403 13.99 15.98 20.91
CA LEU A 403 12.86 16.43 21.74
C LEU A 403 11.99 15.23 22.12
N ASN A 404 11.41 15.26 23.33
CA ASN A 404 10.45 14.25 23.80
C ASN A 404 9.37 14.81 24.76
N PRO A 405 8.72 15.96 24.47
CA PRO A 405 7.74 16.54 25.38
C PRO A 405 6.47 15.68 25.48
N PHE A 406 5.94 15.57 26.69
CA PHE A 406 4.58 15.10 26.93
C PHE A 406 3.60 16.25 26.63
N VAL A 407 2.58 15.96 25.83
CA VAL A 407 1.50 16.89 25.46
C VAL A 407 0.14 16.27 25.76
N SER A 408 -0.85 17.11 26.05
CA SER A 408 -2.22 16.68 26.40
C SER A 408 -3.32 17.50 25.73
N GLY A 409 -2.95 18.53 24.95
CA GLY A 409 -3.91 19.31 24.18
C GLY A 409 -4.17 18.63 22.84
N GLN A 410 -5.42 18.69 22.39
CA GLN A 410 -5.79 18.35 21.01
C GLN A 410 -5.46 19.51 20.07
N GLY A 411 -5.26 19.21 18.80
CA GLY A 411 -5.03 20.21 17.76
C GLY A 411 -3.71 20.03 17.02
N ILE A 412 -3.39 21.03 16.19
CA ILE A 412 -2.21 21.04 15.33
C ILE A 412 -1.00 21.59 16.08
N TYR A 413 -0.02 20.75 16.34
CA TYR A 413 1.27 21.15 16.92
C TYR A 413 2.27 21.48 15.81
N GLU A 414 3.19 22.38 16.10
CA GLU A 414 4.24 22.81 15.16
C GLU A 414 5.62 22.39 15.69
N LEU A 415 6.37 21.67 14.86
CA LEU A 415 7.79 21.42 15.01
C LEU A 415 8.55 22.36 14.08
N ASN A 416 9.21 23.36 14.64
CA ASN A 416 10.05 24.30 13.93
C ASN A 416 11.52 23.90 14.05
N VAL A 417 12.20 23.83 12.91
CA VAL A 417 13.63 23.51 12.81
C VAL A 417 14.34 24.70 12.20
N TYR A 418 15.27 25.30 12.96
CA TYR A 418 16.00 26.51 12.58
C TYR A 418 17.49 26.24 12.44
N ASN A 419 18.08 26.69 11.32
CA ASN A 419 19.51 26.67 11.13
C ASN A 419 20.15 27.96 11.65
N HIS A 420 20.67 27.91 12.88
CA HIS A 420 21.30 29.04 13.56
C HIS A 420 22.80 29.26 13.24
N ARG A 421 23.32 28.62 12.19
CA ARG A 421 24.75 28.68 11.82
C ARG A 421 24.94 29.08 10.34
N GLY A 422 26.14 29.57 10.02
CA GLY A 422 26.50 30.16 8.72
C GLY A 422 26.72 29.18 7.55
N THR A 423 26.33 27.91 7.69
CA THR A 423 26.47 26.87 6.64
C THR A 423 25.13 26.22 6.37
N THR A 424 24.92 25.73 5.15
CA THR A 424 23.73 24.91 4.84
C THR A 424 23.77 23.62 5.67
N THR A 425 22.71 23.37 6.42
CA THR A 425 22.56 22.18 7.28
C THR A 425 21.58 21.23 6.61
N GLY A 426 22.02 19.99 6.35
CA GLY A 426 21.12 18.91 5.95
C GLY A 426 20.53 18.25 7.19
N ILE A 427 19.25 17.92 7.13
CA ILE A 427 18.46 17.42 8.26
C ILE A 427 17.63 16.23 7.77
N GLU A 428 17.70 15.15 8.53
CA GLU A 428 16.73 14.06 8.48
C GLU A 428 16.09 13.95 9.84
N LEU A 429 14.77 13.85 9.83
CA LEU A 429 13.90 14.02 10.97
C LEU A 429 12.90 12.88 10.96
N SER A 430 12.67 12.29 12.13
CA SER A 430 11.57 11.37 12.36
C SER A 430 10.77 11.87 13.56
N VAL A 431 9.47 12.05 13.38
CA VAL A 431 8.53 12.45 14.43
C VAL A 431 7.57 11.32 14.67
N SER A 432 7.45 10.86 15.92
CA SER A 432 6.47 9.84 16.29
C SER A 432 5.67 10.17 17.54
N TYR A 433 4.40 9.77 17.53
CA TYR A 433 3.45 10.01 18.61
C TYR A 433 2.30 9.00 18.55
N GLU A 434 1.71 8.72 19.72
CA GLU A 434 0.44 7.98 19.79
C GLU A 434 -0.75 8.82 19.33
N SER A 435 -1.69 8.18 18.66
CA SER A 435 -2.98 8.75 18.26
C SER A 435 -4.14 7.78 18.56
N ASP A 436 -5.34 8.33 18.71
CA ASP A 436 -6.63 7.64 18.92
C ASP A 436 -7.65 8.39 18.03
N VAL A 437 -7.78 7.98 16.77
CA VAL A 437 -8.47 8.77 15.73
C VAL A 437 -9.95 8.42 15.55
N ASP A 438 -10.37 7.20 15.92
CA ASP A 438 -11.78 6.79 15.96
C ASP A 438 -12.45 7.05 17.32
N SER A 439 -11.68 7.59 18.28
CA SER A 439 -12.15 7.88 19.64
C SER A 439 -12.58 6.63 20.41
N SER A 440 -12.01 5.45 20.11
CA SER A 440 -12.25 4.20 20.86
C SER A 440 -11.79 4.30 22.33
N GLY A 441 -10.82 5.18 22.61
CA GLY A 441 -10.15 5.28 23.90
C GLY A 441 -8.86 4.46 23.97
N THR A 442 -8.56 3.65 22.96
CA THR A 442 -7.31 2.92 22.76
C THR A 442 -6.44 3.67 21.76
N TYR A 443 -5.12 3.51 21.81
CA TYR A 443 -4.27 4.10 20.78
C TYR A 443 -4.29 3.24 19.52
N ASP A 444 -4.18 3.87 18.37
CA ASP A 444 -4.14 3.22 17.06
C ASP A 444 -3.01 2.18 16.98
N SER A 445 -1.89 2.40 17.68
CA SER A 445 -0.78 1.45 17.79
C SER A 445 -1.12 0.17 18.57
N HIS A 446 -2.22 0.15 19.33
CA HIS A 446 -2.62 -0.97 20.19
C HIS A 446 -3.84 -1.74 19.67
N GLU A 447 -4.56 -1.21 18.69
CA GLU A 447 -5.71 -1.92 18.08
C GLU A 447 -5.64 -1.94 16.55
N PHE A 448 -4.97 -0.98 15.93
CA PHE A 448 -4.79 -0.86 14.47
C PHE A 448 -5.98 -1.32 13.63
N TRP A 449 -7.16 -0.76 13.92
CA TRP A 449 -8.41 -1.03 13.19
C TRP A 449 -8.91 -2.48 13.27
N PHE A 450 -8.27 -3.32 14.09
CA PHE A 450 -8.61 -4.70 14.34
C PHE A 450 -9.25 -4.86 15.72
N ASP A 451 -10.14 -5.84 15.82
CA ASP A 451 -10.43 -6.44 17.12
C ASP A 451 -9.15 -7.13 17.62
N VAL A 452 -8.65 -6.68 18.77
CA VAL A 452 -7.44 -7.21 19.41
C VAL A 452 -7.47 -8.74 19.62
N SER A 453 -8.64 -9.37 19.60
CA SER A 453 -8.79 -10.82 19.67
C SER A 453 -8.23 -11.56 18.44
N LEU A 454 -8.11 -10.91 17.29
CA LEU A 454 -7.54 -11.49 16.06
C LEU A 454 -6.04 -11.77 16.20
N PHE A 455 -5.32 -11.05 17.06
CA PHE A 455 -3.92 -11.36 17.38
C PHE A 455 -3.73 -12.64 18.21
N SER A 456 -4.82 -13.25 18.65
CA SER A 456 -4.84 -14.52 19.37
C SER A 456 -5.69 -15.60 18.70
N SER A 457 -6.31 -15.26 17.57
CA SER A 457 -7.08 -16.19 16.74
C SER A 457 -6.15 -16.76 15.69
N ASP A 458 -6.37 -18.03 15.35
CA ASP A 458 -5.58 -18.83 14.41
C ASP A 458 -6.58 -19.82 13.79
N GLN A 459 -7.23 -19.35 12.73
CA GLN A 459 -8.46 -19.92 12.19
C GLN A 459 -8.20 -21.19 11.35
N ASP A 460 -7.05 -21.29 10.70
CA ASP A 460 -6.62 -22.49 9.95
C ASP A 460 -5.63 -23.37 10.72
N SER A 461 -5.20 -22.95 11.92
CA SER A 461 -4.34 -23.71 12.83
C SER A 461 -2.93 -23.97 12.30
N ASP A 462 -2.40 -23.06 11.50
CA ASP A 462 -1.03 -23.08 10.99
C ASP A 462 -0.02 -22.40 11.94
N THR A 463 -0.50 -21.83 13.05
CA THR A 463 0.25 -21.09 14.08
C THR A 463 0.59 -19.63 13.77
N LEU A 464 0.18 -19.11 12.61
CA LEU A 464 0.20 -17.70 12.26
C LEU A 464 -1.14 -17.06 12.67
N PRO A 465 -1.15 -16.03 13.52
CA PRO A 465 -2.43 -15.45 13.94
C PRO A 465 -3.14 -14.69 12.81
N ASP A 466 -4.48 -14.78 12.74
CA ASP A 466 -5.32 -14.18 11.70
C ASP A 466 -4.98 -12.71 11.41
N ALA A 467 -4.68 -11.93 12.45
CA ALA A 467 -4.31 -10.52 12.29
C ALA A 467 -2.98 -10.35 11.52
N TYR A 468 -1.99 -11.19 11.78
CA TYR A 468 -0.71 -11.15 11.06
C TYR A 468 -0.89 -11.59 9.61
N GLU A 469 -1.76 -12.55 9.35
CA GLU A 469 -2.07 -12.96 7.99
C GLU A 469 -2.71 -11.84 7.17
N MET A 470 -3.69 -11.14 7.75
CA MET A 470 -4.30 -9.99 7.10
C MET A 470 -3.28 -8.87 6.82
N ILE A 471 -2.32 -8.65 7.72
CA ILE A 471 -1.24 -7.68 7.55
C ILE A 471 -0.33 -8.08 6.38
N LEU A 472 0.12 -9.33 6.35
CA LEU A 472 1.02 -9.86 5.34
C LEU A 472 0.34 -10.08 3.98
N GLY A 473 -0.99 -10.26 3.98
CA GLY A 473 -1.78 -10.53 2.79
C GLY A 473 -2.01 -11.99 2.49
N THR A 474 -1.62 -12.87 3.41
CA THR A 474 -1.97 -14.28 3.38
C THR A 474 -3.45 -14.48 3.72
N ASN A 475 -3.96 -15.67 3.42
CA ASN A 475 -5.34 -16.04 3.57
C ASN A 475 -5.56 -16.74 4.91
N TRP A 476 -6.08 -15.99 5.88
CA TRP A 476 -6.44 -16.41 7.24
C TRP A 476 -7.40 -17.60 7.40
N ASN A 477 -7.79 -18.27 6.33
CA ASN A 477 -8.53 -19.53 6.37
C ASN A 477 -7.79 -20.66 5.64
N SER A 478 -6.51 -20.49 5.32
CA SER A 478 -5.70 -21.39 4.52
C SER A 478 -4.24 -21.32 4.95
N ALA A 479 -3.79 -22.39 5.59
CA ALA A 479 -2.40 -22.55 6.05
C ALA A 479 -1.33 -22.47 4.95
N ASP A 480 -1.72 -22.36 3.69
CA ASP A 480 -0.91 -22.33 2.47
C ASP A 480 -1.68 -21.41 1.51
N SER A 481 -1.22 -20.17 1.39
CA SER A 481 -1.93 -19.08 0.72
C SER A 481 -1.80 -19.11 -0.79
N ASP A 482 -0.65 -19.55 -1.30
CA ASP A 482 -0.34 -19.57 -2.72
C ASP A 482 -0.44 -20.97 -3.37
N LEU A 483 -0.74 -21.99 -2.54
CA LEU A 483 -1.03 -23.37 -2.88
C LEU A 483 0.15 -24.13 -3.45
N ASP A 484 1.36 -23.86 -2.94
CA ASP A 484 2.59 -24.51 -3.36
C ASP A 484 3.07 -25.65 -2.45
N LEU A 485 2.29 -25.94 -1.40
CA LEU A 485 2.50 -26.96 -0.36
C LEU A 485 3.47 -26.56 0.76
N LEU A 486 4.01 -25.34 0.75
CA LEU A 486 4.64 -24.75 1.93
C LEU A 486 3.58 -24.05 2.79
N PRO A 487 3.65 -24.20 4.13
CA PRO A 487 2.79 -23.42 5.00
C PRO A 487 3.26 -21.98 5.18
N ASP A 488 2.32 -21.02 5.23
CA ASP A 488 2.62 -19.59 5.33
C ASP A 488 3.54 -19.29 6.53
N ASN A 489 3.23 -19.87 7.68
CA ASN A 489 4.01 -19.70 8.91
C ASN A 489 5.47 -20.16 8.75
N TRP A 490 5.72 -21.24 8.00
CA TRP A 490 7.04 -21.79 7.75
C TRP A 490 7.82 -20.89 6.79
N GLU A 491 7.19 -20.45 5.71
CA GLU A 491 7.81 -19.54 4.74
C GLU A 491 8.26 -18.25 5.41
N ILE A 492 7.40 -17.66 6.26
CA ILE A 492 7.74 -16.46 7.03
C ILE A 492 8.90 -16.71 7.99
N GLU A 493 8.94 -17.86 8.67
CA GLU A 493 10.03 -18.21 9.59
C GLU A 493 11.40 -18.24 8.88
N TYR A 494 11.44 -18.77 7.66
CA TYR A 494 12.67 -18.90 6.88
C TYR A 494 12.94 -17.73 5.92
N GLY A 495 11.98 -16.83 5.73
CA GLY A 495 12.13 -15.63 4.87
C GLY A 495 11.82 -15.88 3.39
N LEU A 496 10.99 -16.88 3.10
CA LEU A 496 10.33 -17.08 1.81
C LEU A 496 9.07 -16.19 1.70
N ASP A 497 8.46 -16.13 0.51
CA ASP A 497 7.29 -15.29 0.24
C ASP A 497 6.02 -16.16 0.12
N PRO A 498 5.13 -16.18 1.15
CA PRO A 498 3.93 -17.05 1.19
C PRO A 498 2.85 -16.69 0.16
N LEU A 499 3.13 -15.75 -0.73
CA LEU A 499 2.28 -15.34 -1.84
C LEU A 499 2.92 -15.64 -3.20
N ASN A 500 4.09 -16.28 -3.23
CA ASN A 500 4.87 -16.60 -4.41
C ASN A 500 5.10 -18.12 -4.55
N PRO A 501 4.23 -18.82 -5.31
CA PRO A 501 4.23 -20.29 -5.35
C PRO A 501 5.40 -20.90 -6.12
N SER A 502 6.36 -20.07 -6.53
CA SER A 502 7.54 -20.47 -7.29
C SER A 502 8.77 -20.66 -6.41
N ASP A 503 8.79 -20.16 -5.17
CA ASP A 503 9.95 -20.30 -4.30
C ASP A 503 9.99 -21.66 -3.56
N ALA A 504 8.87 -22.39 -3.46
CA ALA A 504 8.85 -23.80 -3.04
C ALA A 504 9.76 -24.71 -3.86
N ILE A 505 9.92 -24.41 -5.16
CA ILE A 505 10.76 -25.20 -6.07
C ILE A 505 12.17 -24.63 -6.26
N ASP A 506 12.48 -23.49 -5.63
CA ASP A 506 13.80 -22.90 -5.67
C ASP A 506 14.75 -23.63 -4.71
N ASP A 507 16.00 -23.74 -5.14
CA ASP A 507 17.14 -24.27 -4.37
C ASP A 507 17.93 -23.06 -3.85
N GLN A 508 17.62 -22.65 -2.63
CA GLN A 508 18.03 -21.35 -2.08
C GLN A 508 19.51 -21.32 -1.69
N ASP A 509 20.09 -22.44 -1.27
CA ASP A 509 21.48 -22.56 -0.81
C ASP A 509 22.41 -23.30 -1.78
N GLY A 510 21.86 -23.96 -2.80
CA GLY A 510 22.59 -24.65 -3.86
C GLY A 510 23.02 -26.07 -3.50
N ASP A 511 22.40 -26.72 -2.52
CA ASP A 511 22.67 -28.10 -2.13
C ASP A 511 21.91 -29.15 -2.96
N SER A 512 21.04 -28.68 -3.88
CA SER A 512 20.15 -29.47 -4.74
C SER A 512 18.89 -30.02 -4.06
N LEU A 513 18.45 -29.45 -2.95
CA LEU A 513 17.11 -29.59 -2.40
C LEU A 513 16.28 -28.35 -2.71
N THR A 514 14.99 -28.53 -3.01
CA THR A 514 14.07 -27.38 -3.12
C THR A 514 13.55 -27.00 -1.73
N SER A 515 13.08 -25.76 -1.54
CA SER A 515 12.45 -25.33 -0.27
C SER A 515 11.32 -26.28 0.19
N LEU A 516 10.55 -26.87 -0.73
CA LEU A 516 9.56 -27.90 -0.41
C LEU A 516 10.18 -29.21 0.09
N GLU A 517 11.28 -29.67 -0.51
CA GLU A 517 11.99 -30.87 -0.03
C GLU A 517 12.58 -30.61 1.36
N GLU A 518 13.14 -29.41 1.57
CA GLU A 518 13.64 -28.95 2.86
C GLU A 518 12.56 -29.01 3.95
N PHE A 519 11.37 -28.48 3.66
CA PHE A 519 10.22 -28.58 4.55
C PHE A 519 9.82 -30.05 4.83
N GLU A 520 9.78 -30.90 3.80
CA GLU A 520 9.43 -32.32 3.94
C GLU A 520 10.41 -33.11 4.80
N TYR A 521 11.71 -32.79 4.75
CA TYR A 521 12.77 -33.46 5.50
C TYR A 521 13.15 -32.76 6.81
N GLY A 522 12.64 -31.56 7.06
CA GLY A 522 12.90 -30.78 8.27
C GLY A 522 14.28 -30.12 8.30
N SER A 523 14.90 -29.91 7.14
CA SER A 523 16.13 -29.13 6.95
C SER A 523 15.82 -27.64 6.75
N HIS A 524 16.87 -26.83 6.67
CA HIS A 524 16.84 -25.38 6.63
C HIS A 524 17.15 -24.88 5.21
N PRO A 525 16.21 -24.21 4.50
CA PRO A 525 16.33 -23.94 3.06
C PRO A 525 17.53 -23.08 2.65
N PHE A 526 18.06 -22.25 3.55
CA PHE A 526 19.24 -21.42 3.30
C PHE A 526 20.57 -21.97 3.85
N LEU A 527 20.63 -23.23 4.30
CA LEU A 527 21.82 -23.84 4.89
C LEU A 527 22.11 -25.23 4.30
N VAL A 528 23.20 -25.34 3.53
CA VAL A 528 23.66 -26.61 2.92
C VAL A 528 23.87 -27.76 3.92
N ASP A 529 24.01 -27.43 5.20
CA ASP A 529 24.28 -28.31 6.34
C ASP A 529 23.52 -27.68 7.53
N SER A 530 22.30 -28.19 7.74
CA SER A 530 21.31 -27.62 8.64
C SER A 530 21.69 -27.71 10.11
N ASP A 531 22.28 -28.82 10.52
CA ASP A 531 22.68 -29.07 11.91
C ASP A 531 24.15 -28.73 12.23
N ASN A 532 24.92 -28.37 11.19
CA ASN A 532 26.35 -28.03 11.24
C ASN A 532 27.26 -29.18 11.68
N ASP A 533 26.91 -30.43 11.39
CA ASP A 533 27.72 -31.61 11.71
C ASP A 533 28.82 -31.90 10.66
N LYS A 534 28.81 -31.15 9.55
CA LYS A 534 29.68 -31.19 8.34
C LYS A 534 29.27 -32.19 7.28
N ILE A 535 28.08 -32.76 7.38
CA ILE A 535 27.46 -33.56 6.34
C ILE A 535 26.36 -32.67 5.70
N PRO A 536 26.29 -32.57 4.36
CA PRO A 536 25.22 -31.80 3.73
C PRO A 536 23.88 -32.51 3.79
N ASP A 537 22.80 -31.75 3.91
CA ASP A 537 21.43 -32.24 4.08
C ASP A 537 21.04 -33.22 2.97
N ARG A 538 21.35 -32.83 1.72
CA ARG A 538 21.14 -33.69 0.55
C ARG A 538 21.76 -35.08 0.69
N TRP A 539 22.97 -35.16 1.24
CA TRP A 539 23.65 -36.44 1.41
C TRP A 539 23.02 -37.25 2.54
N GLU A 540 22.65 -36.62 3.64
CA GLU A 540 21.98 -37.28 4.75
C GLU A 540 20.66 -37.90 4.31
N ILE A 541 19.83 -37.13 3.61
CA ILE A 541 18.54 -37.59 3.08
C ILE A 541 18.73 -38.75 2.11
N ASP A 542 19.66 -38.64 1.15
CA ASP A 542 19.94 -39.71 0.17
C ASP A 542 20.45 -41.01 0.85
N ASN A 543 20.98 -40.91 2.07
CA ASN A 543 21.47 -42.05 2.88
C ASN A 543 20.60 -42.38 4.11
N GLY A 544 19.42 -41.77 4.24
CA GLY A 544 18.47 -42.06 5.32
C GLY A 544 18.93 -41.63 6.74
N LEU A 545 19.81 -40.64 6.82
CA LEU A 545 20.19 -39.93 8.05
C LEU A 545 19.24 -38.74 8.30
N ASN A 546 19.46 -38.00 9.40
CA ASN A 546 18.58 -36.89 9.78
C ASN A 546 19.29 -35.53 9.66
N PRO A 547 18.97 -34.71 8.64
CA PRO A 547 19.65 -33.43 8.39
C PRO A 547 19.45 -32.36 9.49
N SER A 548 18.52 -32.59 10.41
CA SER A 548 18.22 -31.66 11.51
C SER A 548 18.89 -32.04 12.84
N PHE A 549 19.76 -33.05 12.87
CA PHE A 549 20.31 -33.59 14.11
C PHE A 549 21.72 -34.19 13.93
N ASP A 550 22.72 -33.57 14.59
CA ASP A 550 24.13 -33.98 14.56
C ASP A 550 24.30 -35.48 14.87
N ASP A 551 24.34 -36.28 13.81
CA ASP A 551 24.49 -37.73 13.82
C ASP A 551 25.80 -38.18 13.14
N ALA A 552 26.65 -37.23 12.72
CA ALA A 552 27.98 -37.46 12.13
C ALA A 552 28.87 -38.50 12.85
N SER A 553 28.67 -38.70 14.15
CA SER A 553 29.41 -39.65 14.99
C SER A 553 28.74 -41.01 15.20
N GLU A 554 27.53 -41.20 14.70
CA GLU A 554 26.81 -42.46 14.74
C GLU A 554 27.38 -43.47 13.72
N ASP A 555 27.06 -44.75 13.93
CA ASP A 555 27.50 -45.91 13.14
C ASP A 555 26.27 -46.85 12.99
N PRO A 556 25.36 -46.56 12.05
CA PRO A 556 24.10 -47.27 11.90
C PRO A 556 24.29 -48.77 11.55
N ASP A 557 25.34 -49.09 10.79
CA ASP A 557 25.59 -50.43 10.28
C ASP A 557 26.53 -51.29 11.16
N ASN A 558 27.15 -50.68 12.17
CA ASN A 558 28.04 -51.26 13.17
C ASN A 558 29.36 -51.81 12.59
N ASP A 559 29.93 -51.15 11.58
CA ASP A 559 31.22 -51.52 10.99
C ASP A 559 32.44 -50.79 11.59
N GLN A 560 32.20 -49.85 12.53
CA GLN A 560 33.17 -48.95 13.19
C GLN A 560 33.65 -47.76 12.33
N VAL A 561 32.95 -47.39 11.28
CA VAL A 561 33.10 -46.13 10.55
C VAL A 561 31.92 -45.23 10.92
N SER A 562 32.15 -43.92 11.11
CA SER A 562 31.06 -43.00 11.42
C SER A 562 30.44 -42.40 10.16
N ASN A 563 29.20 -41.91 10.24
CA ASN A 563 28.50 -41.23 9.14
C ASN A 563 29.40 -40.19 8.41
N LEU A 564 30.09 -39.34 9.17
CA LEU A 564 31.00 -38.33 8.60
C LEU A 564 32.20 -38.95 7.87
N ASP A 565 32.81 -40.01 8.43
CA ASP A 565 33.92 -40.70 7.76
C ASP A 565 33.45 -41.40 6.47
N GLU A 566 32.20 -41.86 6.43
CA GLU A 566 31.58 -42.45 5.24
C GLU A 566 31.23 -41.44 4.17
N TYR A 567 30.68 -40.29 4.56
CA TYR A 567 30.50 -39.15 3.66
C TYR A 567 31.83 -38.75 3.01
N LEU A 568 32.90 -38.61 3.80
CA LEU A 568 34.23 -38.27 3.30
C LEU A 568 34.83 -39.39 2.41
N ALA A 569 34.47 -40.64 2.65
CA ALA A 569 34.90 -41.79 1.86
C ALA A 569 34.03 -42.05 0.61
N GLY A 570 32.83 -41.48 0.54
CA GLY A 570 31.81 -41.77 -0.46
C GLY A 570 31.24 -43.19 -0.34
N THR A 571 31.08 -43.70 0.89
CA THR A 571 30.46 -44.99 1.22
C THR A 571 29.05 -44.80 1.77
N ASP A 572 28.30 -45.89 1.98
CA ASP A 572 26.89 -45.87 2.39
C ASP A 572 26.82 -46.19 3.89
N PRO A 573 26.31 -45.28 4.74
CA PRO A 573 26.29 -45.42 6.20
C PRO A 573 25.43 -46.56 6.74
N ASN A 574 24.71 -47.24 5.86
CA ASN A 574 23.86 -48.39 6.20
C ASN A 574 24.43 -49.72 5.67
N VAL A 575 25.63 -49.74 5.08
CA VAL A 575 26.20 -50.92 4.42
C VAL A 575 27.64 -51.19 4.89
N PRO A 576 27.87 -52.27 5.67
CA PRO A 576 29.18 -52.50 6.28
C PRO A 576 30.30 -52.54 5.25
N ASN A 577 31.25 -51.63 5.40
CA ASN A 577 32.41 -51.57 4.54
C ASN A 577 33.30 -52.79 4.77
N ALA A 578 33.88 -53.29 3.68
CA ALA A 578 34.82 -54.39 3.78
C ALA A 578 36.11 -53.90 4.46
N VAL A 579 36.16 -53.99 5.80
CA VAL A 579 37.34 -53.67 6.60
C VAL A 579 38.56 -54.39 5.99
N PRO A 580 39.62 -53.69 5.54
CA PRO A 580 40.88 -54.35 5.31
C PRO A 580 41.31 -54.90 6.66
N LEU A 581 41.31 -56.21 6.81
CA LEU A 581 41.86 -56.89 7.99
C LEU A 581 43.24 -56.29 8.31
N GLU A 582 43.32 -55.45 9.34
CA GLU A 582 44.59 -55.10 9.94
C GLU A 582 45.18 -56.39 10.51
N VAL A 583 46.07 -57.01 9.75
CA VAL A 583 46.93 -58.06 10.26
C VAL A 583 47.90 -57.37 11.22
N ILE A 584 47.52 -57.32 12.50
CA ILE A 584 48.44 -57.01 13.59
C ILE A 584 49.51 -58.10 13.55
N ILE A 585 50.71 -57.78 13.04
CA ILE A 585 51.88 -58.64 13.21
C ILE A 585 52.46 -58.32 14.60
N PRO A 586 52.35 -59.22 15.59
CA PRO A 586 52.96 -58.95 16.88
C PRO A 586 54.48 -58.87 16.72
N SER A 587 55.06 -57.83 17.28
CA SER A 587 56.49 -57.54 17.33
C SER A 587 57.23 -58.53 18.23
N ALA A 588 57.40 -59.75 17.74
CA ALA A 588 58.29 -60.74 18.31
C ALA A 588 58.96 -61.55 17.18
N ILE A 589 60.13 -61.09 16.74
CA ILE A 589 61.38 -61.87 16.67
C ILE A 589 62.48 -60.94 16.13
N LEU A 590 63.36 -60.54 17.04
CA LEU A 590 64.73 -60.11 16.75
C LEU A 590 65.48 -61.27 16.09
N SER A 591 66.13 -61.05 14.95
CA SER A 591 67.58 -61.28 14.74
C SER A 591 67.94 -61.54 13.27
N GLY A 592 68.95 -60.83 12.77
CA GLY A 592 69.85 -61.34 11.73
C GLY A 592 69.55 -60.98 10.27
N SER A 593 70.22 -59.93 9.81
CA SER A 593 70.96 -59.85 8.54
C SER A 593 70.30 -60.20 7.18
N ILE A 594 70.28 -59.17 6.32
CA ILE A 594 70.77 -59.17 4.91
C ILE A 594 69.82 -59.69 3.79
N ILE A 595 69.35 -58.70 2.99
CA ILE A 595 69.28 -58.61 1.51
C ILE A 595 68.26 -59.46 0.71
N ALA A 596 67.69 -58.76 -0.29
CA ALA A 596 67.16 -59.18 -1.60
C ALA A 596 65.65 -59.47 -1.77
N LEU A 597 64.95 -58.43 -2.26
CA LEU A 597 64.17 -58.41 -3.52
C LEU A 597 63.98 -59.77 -4.22
N VAL A 598 62.74 -60.26 -4.30
CA VAL A 598 62.19 -60.94 -5.49
C VAL A 598 60.67 -60.70 -5.57
N VAL A 599 60.26 -60.03 -6.64
CA VAL A 599 58.90 -60.03 -7.19
C VAL A 599 58.59 -61.42 -7.75
N VAL A 600 57.46 -62.02 -7.39
CA VAL A 600 56.82 -63.06 -8.21
C VAL A 600 55.34 -62.72 -8.37
N SER A 601 55.04 -62.19 -9.55
CA SER A 601 53.72 -62.29 -10.18
C SER A 601 53.43 -63.75 -10.54
N LEU A 602 52.23 -64.24 -10.25
CA LEU A 602 51.65 -65.36 -11.00
C LEU A 602 50.16 -65.10 -11.28
N PHE A 603 49.97 -64.46 -12.43
CA PHE A 603 48.85 -64.68 -13.33
C PHE A 603 48.83 -66.14 -13.81
N VAL A 604 47.69 -66.83 -13.77
CA VAL A 604 47.24 -67.77 -14.83
C VAL A 604 45.70 -67.73 -14.88
N PHE A 605 45.07 -67.01 -15.81
CA PHE A 605 44.69 -67.44 -17.18
C PHE A 605 43.65 -68.60 -17.25
N ARG A 606 42.43 -68.28 -17.72
CA ARG A 606 41.97 -68.46 -19.13
C ARG A 606 40.58 -69.13 -19.29
N LYS A 607 39.68 -68.34 -19.89
CA LYS A 607 38.67 -68.66 -20.93
C LYS A 607 37.58 -69.71 -20.64
N ARG A 608 36.33 -69.24 -20.74
CA ARG A 608 35.64 -69.16 -22.03
C ARG A 608 34.83 -67.89 -22.14
#